data_AF-A0A0A5GIP0-F1
#
_entry.id   AF-A0A0A5GIP0-F1
#
_cell.length_a   1.000
_cell.length_b   1.000
_cell.length_c   1.000
_cell.angle_alpha   90.00
_cell.angle_beta   90.00
_cell.angle_gamma   90.00
#
_symmetry.space_group_name_H-M   'P 1'
#
loop_
_entity.id
_entity.type
_entity.pdbx_description
1 polymer ?
#
loop_
_entity_poly.entity_id
_entity_poly.type
_entity_poly.pdbx_seq_one_letter_code
_entity_poly.pdbx_strand_id
1 'polypeptide(L)'
;MPSLFRKVFHRNESKKTELNFPTLPNKCNLLTLKRKVIIGTLARDLAFCLFENQKSADSLFYYCLTNEEIDDEKRFIHLATNLVEWVELGEDIEDRIHKAVLSTDVKDSLLTVFNKHKADLYILCQKQDQKTKSQDISEDANQHDQSKWKIYRDVIYAATQKQFKLIEEHEIEQYKTGDILLKENVDKREDIPKCRDLAKEVLQEIGISSSSLMSWLLVISEAVTNILKHADHGKVSIFYQTDYTHVIVEDVGPGFDLENLPNMTLMSGYSTKESLGQGFTLMMKIVKQMMLHTSSKGSTLILAFENDGS
;
A
#
# COMPACT_ATOMS: atom_id res chain seq x y z
N MET A 1 -29.69 -10.06 12.84
CA MET A 1 -28.72 -10.64 13.79
C MET A 1 -27.42 -9.83 13.77
N PRO A 2 -27.21 -8.85 14.68
CA PRO A 2 -26.02 -7.99 14.67
C PRO A 2 -24.95 -8.33 15.74
N SER A 3 -25.03 -9.46 16.46
CA SER A 3 -24.25 -9.63 17.71
C SER A 3 -22.97 -10.45 17.64
N LEU A 4 -22.51 -10.92 16.47
CA LEU A 4 -21.26 -11.70 16.39
C LEU A 4 -19.99 -10.86 16.28
N PHE A 5 -20.07 -9.65 15.70
CA PHE A 5 -18.88 -8.79 15.52
C PHE A 5 -18.30 -8.26 16.84
N ARG A 6 -19.10 -8.16 17.92
CA ARG A 6 -18.64 -7.54 19.17
C ARG A 6 -17.89 -8.48 20.11
N LYS A 7 -18.04 -9.80 19.96
CA LYS A 7 -17.45 -10.79 20.89
C LYS A 7 -16.02 -11.22 20.55
N VAL A 8 -15.56 -11.02 19.32
CA VAL A 8 -14.18 -11.38 18.91
C VAL A 8 -13.15 -10.36 19.42
N PHE A 9 -13.57 -9.14 19.76
CA PHE A 9 -12.66 -8.04 20.15
C PHE A 9 -12.36 -7.91 21.66
N HIS A 10 -12.95 -8.74 22.53
CA HIS A 10 -12.68 -8.68 23.98
C HIS A 10 -12.10 -9.99 24.51
N ARG A 11 -10.80 -10.23 24.29
CA ARG A 11 -9.92 -10.91 25.26
C ARG A 11 -8.44 -10.78 24.91
N ASN A 12 -7.83 -9.80 25.58
CA ASN A 12 -6.41 -9.59 25.92
C ASN A 12 -6.01 -8.14 25.67
N GLU A 13 -6.44 -7.29 26.61
CA GLU A 13 -5.85 -5.97 26.85
C GLU A 13 -4.44 -6.14 27.42
N SER A 14 -3.50 -6.42 26.53
CA SER A 14 -2.08 -6.21 26.76
C SER A 14 -1.55 -5.37 25.61
N LYS A 15 -1.66 -4.04 25.78
CA LYS A 15 -1.06 -2.96 24.97
C LYS A 15 -0.79 -3.32 23.50
N LYS A 16 -1.83 -3.66 22.74
CA LYS A 16 -1.76 -3.63 21.27
C LYS A 16 -1.76 -2.18 20.84
N THR A 17 -0.66 -1.76 20.22
CA THR A 17 -0.55 -0.45 19.56
C THR A 17 -1.57 -0.46 18.43
N GLU A 18 -2.66 0.30 18.56
CA GLU A 18 -3.57 0.55 17.45
C GLU A 18 -2.75 1.26 16.35
N LEU A 19 -2.34 0.51 15.33
CA LEU A 19 -1.90 1.10 14.06
C LEU A 19 -3.14 1.71 13.42
N ASN A 20 -3.48 2.93 13.84
CA ASN A 20 -4.42 3.79 13.14
C ASN A 20 -3.73 4.24 11.85
N PHE A 21 -4.06 3.58 10.74
CA PHE A 21 -3.70 4.08 9.42
C PHE A 21 -4.37 5.43 9.24
N PRO A 22 -3.61 6.51 9.12
CA PRO A 22 -4.18 7.83 9.08
C PRO A 22 -4.79 8.05 7.67
N THR A 23 -5.93 8.74 7.62
CA THR A 23 -6.68 8.99 6.38
C THR A 23 -6.03 10.06 5.51
N LEU A 24 -5.86 9.80 4.20
CA LEU A 24 -5.50 10.83 3.22
C LEU A 24 -6.55 11.96 3.16
N PRO A 25 -6.18 13.19 2.78
CA PRO A 25 -7.13 14.28 2.60
C PRO A 25 -8.04 14.08 1.38
N ASN A 26 -9.32 14.46 1.52
CA ASN A 26 -10.44 14.16 0.60
C ASN A 26 -10.31 14.72 -0.85
N LYS A 27 -9.28 15.53 -1.14
CA LYS A 27 -9.00 16.14 -2.45
C LYS A 27 -7.49 16.28 -2.67
N CYS A 28 -6.79 15.17 -2.87
CA CYS A 28 -5.37 15.19 -3.18
C CYS A 28 -5.14 14.81 -4.65
N ASN A 29 -4.66 15.74 -5.48
CA ASN A 29 -4.24 15.38 -6.83
C ASN A 29 -2.92 14.58 -6.79
N LEU A 30 -2.62 13.82 -7.85
CA LEU A 30 -1.45 12.93 -7.90
C LEU A 30 -0.12 13.66 -7.62
N LEU A 31 0.02 14.90 -8.08
CA LEU A 31 1.24 15.68 -7.86
C LEU A 31 1.38 16.07 -6.37
N THR A 32 0.29 16.49 -5.73
CA THR A 32 0.24 16.81 -4.31
C THR A 32 0.52 15.57 -3.45
N LEU A 33 -0.05 14.40 -3.80
CA LEU A 33 0.18 13.17 -3.05
C LEU A 33 1.64 12.72 -3.14
N LYS A 34 2.24 12.78 -4.33
CA LYS A 34 3.67 12.50 -4.51
C LYS A 34 4.55 13.41 -3.68
N ARG A 35 4.28 14.73 -3.71
CA ARG A 35 5.04 15.72 -2.95
C ARG A 35 4.96 15.39 -1.45
N LYS A 36 3.77 15.06 -0.94
CA LYS A 36 3.56 14.63 0.46
C LYS A 36 4.30 13.35 0.83
N VAL A 37 4.31 12.34 -0.05
CA VAL A 37 5.04 11.07 0.17
C VAL A 37 6.54 11.32 0.27
N ILE A 38 7.09 12.14 -0.63
CA ILE A 38 8.53 12.41 -0.64
C ILE A 38 8.91 13.27 0.56
N ILE A 39 8.17 14.34 0.86
CA ILE A 39 8.41 15.15 2.06
C ILE A 39 8.34 14.28 3.32
N GLY A 40 7.30 13.44 3.46
CA GLY A 40 7.17 12.53 4.58
C GLY A 40 8.32 11.53 4.69
N THR A 41 8.78 10.99 3.56
CA THR A 41 9.89 10.03 3.50
C THR A 41 11.21 10.67 3.93
N LEU A 42 11.49 11.86 3.40
CA LEU A 42 12.66 12.64 3.76
C LEU A 42 12.62 13.05 5.24
N ALA A 43 11.47 13.53 5.74
CA ALA A 43 11.31 13.94 7.13
C ALA A 43 11.54 12.78 8.10
N ARG A 44 11.02 11.59 7.78
CA ARG A 44 11.27 10.36 8.53
C ARG A 44 12.75 9.99 8.52
N ASP A 45 13.39 10.00 7.36
CA ASP A 45 14.79 9.60 7.23
C ASP A 45 15.74 10.62 7.89
N LEU A 46 15.43 11.91 7.83
CA LEU A 46 16.12 12.96 8.60
C LEU A 46 15.97 12.73 10.11
N ALA A 47 14.77 12.38 10.56
CA ALA A 47 14.54 12.05 11.96
C ALA A 47 15.32 10.80 12.39
N PHE A 48 15.47 9.78 11.53
CA PHE A 48 16.31 8.62 11.81
C PHE A 48 17.81 8.96 11.90
N CYS A 49 18.31 9.84 11.03
CA CYS A 49 19.72 10.25 11.09
C CYS A 49 20.05 11.07 12.34
N LEU A 50 19.08 11.85 12.84
CA LEU A 50 19.29 12.79 13.95
C LEU A 50 18.77 12.30 15.31
N PHE A 51 17.95 11.24 15.33
CA PHE A 51 17.39 10.65 16.55
C PHE A 51 17.29 9.11 16.46
N GLU A 52 17.46 8.41 17.59
CA GLU A 52 17.39 6.95 17.67
C GLU A 52 15.95 6.38 17.73
N ASN A 53 14.93 7.21 17.95
CA ASN A 53 13.56 6.73 18.19
C ASN A 53 12.75 6.54 16.90
N GLN A 54 12.72 5.30 16.42
CA GLN A 54 12.02 4.90 15.18
C GLN A 54 10.53 5.25 15.16
N LYS A 55 9.83 5.13 16.30
CA LYS A 55 8.38 5.38 16.37
C LYS A 55 8.02 6.84 16.14
N SER A 56 8.88 7.76 16.57
CA SER A 56 8.70 9.19 16.34
C SER A 56 8.95 9.56 14.89
N ALA A 57 9.90 8.90 14.21
CA ALA A 57 10.21 9.15 12.81
C ALA A 57 9.03 8.75 11.89
N ASP A 58 8.45 7.56 12.08
CA ASP A 58 7.32 7.09 11.27
C ASP A 58 6.10 8.02 11.39
N SER A 59 5.88 8.61 12.57
CA SER A 59 4.77 9.55 12.78
C SER A 59 4.85 10.80 11.89
N LEU A 60 6.05 11.22 11.45
CA LEU A 60 6.25 12.37 10.57
C LEU A 60 5.82 12.05 9.13
N PHE A 61 6.17 10.86 8.64
CA PHE A 61 5.73 10.39 7.33
C PHE A 61 4.20 10.35 7.24
N TYR A 62 3.58 9.77 8.26
CA TYR A 62 2.12 9.71 8.38
C TYR A 62 1.50 11.10 8.47
N TYR A 63 2.08 11.98 9.26
CA TYR A 63 1.61 13.36 9.36
C TYR A 63 1.57 14.07 8.01
N CYS A 64 2.63 13.95 7.18
CA CYS A 64 2.66 14.56 5.85
C CYS A 64 1.59 13.99 4.90
N LEU A 65 1.28 12.70 5.01
CA LEU A 65 0.28 12.05 4.15
C LEU A 65 -1.15 12.52 4.45
N THR A 66 -1.47 12.84 5.71
CA THR A 66 -2.86 12.88 6.17
C THR A 66 -3.40 14.25 6.46
N ASN A 67 -2.52 15.21 6.75
CA ASN A 67 -2.94 16.59 6.93
C ASN A 67 -3.22 17.21 5.56
N GLU A 68 -4.25 18.06 5.47
CA GLU A 68 -4.60 18.78 4.25
C GLU A 68 -3.44 19.69 3.81
N GLU A 69 -2.81 20.36 4.78
CA GLU A 69 -1.63 21.19 4.59
C GLU A 69 -0.43 20.59 5.34
N ILE A 70 0.76 20.79 4.78
CA ILE A 70 2.00 20.37 5.41
C ILE A 70 2.35 21.45 6.43
N ASP A 71 2.27 21.11 7.72
CA ASP A 71 2.72 21.99 8.80
C ASP A 71 4.25 22.00 8.85
N ASP A 72 4.81 23.05 8.25
CA ASP A 72 6.25 23.32 8.24
C ASP A 72 6.77 23.84 9.59
N GLU A 73 5.97 23.93 10.67
CA GLU A 73 6.49 24.23 12.01
C GLU A 73 7.22 23.02 12.63
N LYS A 74 6.97 21.81 12.11
CA LYS A 74 7.73 20.62 12.50
C LYS A 74 9.09 20.61 11.83
N ARG A 75 10.16 20.80 12.61
CA ARG A 75 11.55 20.89 12.16
C ARG A 75 11.94 19.96 11.00
N PHE A 76 11.63 18.67 11.06
CA PHE A 76 12.01 17.73 10.00
C PHE A 76 11.18 17.82 8.74
N ILE A 77 9.90 18.16 8.90
CA ILE A 77 9.01 18.42 7.79
C ILE A 77 9.49 19.68 7.08
N HIS A 78 9.78 20.74 7.82
CA HIS A 78 10.38 21.97 7.28
C HIS A 78 11.64 21.71 6.46
N LEU A 79 12.59 20.94 7.02
CA LEU A 79 13.83 20.60 6.34
C LEU A 79 13.59 19.77 5.07
N ALA A 80 12.65 18.82 5.12
CA ALA A 80 12.25 18.01 3.97
C ALA A 80 11.55 18.84 2.89
N THR A 81 10.64 19.75 3.28
CA THR A 81 9.95 20.69 2.39
C THR A 81 10.97 21.57 1.68
N ASN A 82 11.90 22.20 2.41
CA ASN A 82 12.96 23.02 1.83
C ASN A 82 13.83 22.22 0.84
N LEU A 83 14.19 20.98 1.17
CA LEU A 83 14.98 20.14 0.28
C LEU A 83 14.25 19.85 -1.04
N VAL A 84 12.94 19.55 -0.98
CA VAL A 84 12.12 19.38 -2.18
C VAL A 84 12.04 20.68 -2.97
N GLU A 85 11.81 21.81 -2.31
CA GLU A 85 11.71 23.12 -2.96
C GLU A 85 13.01 23.54 -3.67
N TRP A 86 14.18 23.31 -3.06
CA TRP A 86 15.46 23.57 -3.71
C TRP A 86 15.65 22.74 -4.97
N VAL A 87 15.20 21.47 -4.98
CA VAL A 87 15.25 20.63 -6.17
C VAL A 87 14.25 21.11 -7.23
N GLU A 88 13.03 21.48 -6.82
CA GLU A 88 12.00 22.04 -7.71
C GLU A 88 12.47 23.35 -8.38
N LEU A 89 13.27 24.16 -7.68
CA LEU A 89 13.88 25.39 -8.18
C LEU A 89 15.15 25.17 -9.02
N GLY A 90 15.62 23.91 -9.15
CA GLY A 90 16.82 23.58 -9.92
C GLY A 90 18.12 24.07 -9.29
N GLU A 91 18.15 24.21 -7.96
CA GLU A 91 19.30 24.76 -7.24
C GLU A 91 20.39 23.72 -7.01
N ASP A 92 21.61 24.19 -6.76
CA ASP A 92 22.71 23.34 -6.29
C ASP A 92 22.46 23.00 -4.82
N ILE A 93 21.96 21.78 -4.59
CA ILE A 93 21.55 21.31 -3.27
C ILE A 93 22.72 21.24 -2.30
N GLU A 94 23.90 20.82 -2.77
CA GLU A 94 25.08 20.73 -1.91
C GLU A 94 25.50 22.12 -1.46
N ASP A 95 25.58 23.09 -2.38
CA ASP A 95 25.88 24.49 -2.07
C ASP A 95 24.82 25.11 -1.14
N ARG A 96 23.52 24.85 -1.36
CA ARG A 96 22.43 25.31 -0.50
C ARG A 96 22.53 24.78 0.93
N ILE A 97 22.80 23.48 1.10
CA ILE A 97 22.99 22.89 2.43
C ILE A 97 24.22 23.50 3.14
N HIS A 98 25.31 23.72 2.41
CA HIS A 98 26.51 24.35 2.97
C HIS A 98 26.25 25.78 3.44
N LYS A 99 25.51 26.57 2.66
CA LYS A 99 25.16 27.97 2.98
C LYS A 99 24.06 28.12 4.03
N ALA A 100 23.27 27.07 4.29
CA ALA A 100 22.20 27.11 5.28
C ALA A 100 22.75 27.33 6.71
N VAL A 101 22.02 28.12 7.51
CA VAL A 101 22.34 28.36 8.93
C VAL A 101 21.83 27.18 9.77
N LEU A 102 22.54 26.05 9.71
CA LEU A 102 22.22 24.78 10.37
C LEU A 102 23.47 24.22 11.07
N SER A 103 23.28 23.37 12.09
CA SER A 103 24.39 22.64 12.71
C SER A 103 25.00 21.62 11.74
N THR A 104 26.27 21.26 11.95
CA THR A 104 27.00 20.31 11.09
C THR A 104 26.27 18.97 10.97
N ASP A 105 25.82 18.40 12.09
CA ASP A 105 25.09 17.12 12.10
C ASP A 105 23.83 17.14 11.22
N VAL A 106 23.14 18.29 11.16
CA VAL A 106 21.93 18.45 10.34
C VAL A 106 22.30 18.56 8.87
N LYS A 107 23.39 19.26 8.54
CA LYS A 107 23.90 19.35 7.16
C LYS A 107 24.33 17.99 6.63
N ASP A 108 25.06 17.22 7.44
CA ASP A 108 25.51 15.88 7.07
C ASP A 108 24.32 14.92 6.89
N SER A 109 23.31 15.04 7.76
CA SER A 109 22.06 14.28 7.63
C SER A 109 21.29 14.65 6.36
N LEU A 110 21.19 15.95 6.04
CA LEU A 110 20.55 16.42 4.80
C LEU A 110 21.27 15.90 3.55
N LEU A 111 22.59 15.96 3.52
CA LEU A 111 23.38 15.41 2.40
C LEU A 111 23.18 13.89 2.27
N THR A 112 23.19 13.18 3.38
CA THR A 112 22.97 11.72 3.41
C THR A 112 21.59 11.36 2.86
N VAL A 113 20.54 12.03 3.35
CA VAL A 113 19.16 11.80 2.91
C VAL A 113 18.95 12.24 1.46
N PHE A 114 19.51 13.38 1.05
CA PHE A 114 19.46 13.84 -0.35
C PHE A 114 20.08 12.81 -1.29
N ASN A 115 21.30 12.36 -1.00
CA ASN A 115 21.99 11.38 -1.84
C ASN A 115 21.24 10.04 -1.91
N LYS A 116 20.64 9.61 -0.80
CA LYS A 116 19.80 8.41 -0.74
C LYS A 116 18.56 8.50 -1.65
N HIS A 117 17.91 9.66 -1.70
CA HIS A 117 16.63 9.87 -2.40
C HIS A 117 16.76 10.71 -3.68
N LYS A 118 17.98 10.90 -4.18
CA LYS A 118 18.29 11.79 -5.31
C LYS A 118 17.45 11.48 -6.54
N ALA A 119 17.33 10.20 -6.89
CA ALA A 119 16.53 9.76 -8.03
C ALA A 119 15.04 10.11 -7.89
N ASP A 120 14.45 9.85 -6.73
CA ASP A 120 13.04 10.11 -6.47
C ASP A 120 12.72 11.62 -6.48
N LEU A 121 13.64 12.44 -5.96
CA LEU A 121 13.55 13.90 -5.98
C LEU A 121 13.58 14.48 -7.40
N TYR A 122 14.45 13.99 -8.28
CA TYR A 122 14.47 14.47 -9.67
C TYR A 122 13.26 13.98 -10.48
N ILE A 123 12.70 12.81 -10.17
CA ILE A 123 11.47 12.32 -10.82
C ILE A 123 10.26 13.23 -10.50
N LEU A 124 10.21 13.86 -9.32
CA LEU A 124 9.19 14.87 -9.03
C LEU A 124 9.24 16.06 -9.99
N CYS A 125 10.45 16.51 -10.33
CA CYS A 125 10.69 17.77 -11.02
C CYS A 125 10.55 17.66 -12.56
N GLN A 126 10.79 16.46 -13.13
CA GLN A 126 10.74 16.24 -14.59
C GLN A 126 9.36 16.46 -15.25
N LYS A 127 8.29 16.77 -14.51
CA LYS A 127 6.96 17.06 -15.06
C LYS A 127 6.58 18.54 -15.15
N GLN A 128 7.43 19.48 -14.73
CA GLN A 128 7.16 20.91 -14.92
C GLN A 128 7.59 21.44 -16.31
N ASP A 129 8.55 20.79 -16.98
CA ASP A 129 9.08 21.24 -18.28
C ASP A 129 8.27 20.80 -19.52
N GLN A 130 7.32 19.87 -19.38
CA GLN A 130 6.54 19.36 -20.52
C GLN A 130 5.26 20.17 -20.84
N LYS A 131 5.04 21.33 -20.20
CA LYS A 131 3.91 22.21 -20.56
C LYS A 131 4.13 23.06 -21.82
N THR A 132 5.28 22.92 -22.50
CA THR A 132 5.57 23.63 -23.75
C THR A 132 6.17 22.70 -24.81
N LYS A 133 5.37 21.75 -25.32
CA LYS A 133 5.43 21.24 -26.70
C LYS A 133 4.32 20.22 -26.93
N SER A 134 3.23 20.71 -27.52
CA SER A 134 2.22 19.92 -28.19
C SER A 134 2.80 19.27 -29.46
N GLN A 135 2.21 18.12 -29.84
CA GLN A 135 2.44 17.26 -31.02
C GLN A 135 3.55 16.21 -30.77
N ASP A 136 3.27 14.90 -30.67
CA ASP A 136 2.45 14.04 -31.55
C ASP A 136 1.73 12.89 -30.81
N ILE A 137 0.56 12.50 -31.34
CA ILE A 137 -0.35 11.48 -30.81
C ILE A 137 0.02 10.12 -31.40
N SER A 138 0.61 9.21 -30.61
CA SER A 138 0.30 7.75 -30.63
C SER A 138 1.23 6.86 -29.77
N GLU A 139 2.40 7.33 -29.33
CA GLU A 139 3.33 6.52 -28.50
C GLU A 139 3.37 6.91 -27.01
N ASP A 140 2.86 8.10 -26.64
CA ASP A 140 2.98 8.69 -25.29
C ASP A 140 2.05 8.09 -24.22
N ALA A 141 0.89 7.53 -24.59
CA ALA A 141 -0.10 7.07 -23.62
C ALA A 141 0.40 5.89 -22.77
N ASN A 142 1.14 4.96 -23.40
CA ASN A 142 1.62 3.74 -22.74
C ASN A 142 2.77 4.05 -21.76
N GLN A 143 3.64 5.00 -22.10
CA GLN A 143 4.69 5.48 -21.20
C GLN A 143 4.12 6.30 -20.03
N HIS A 144 3.09 7.11 -20.29
CA HIS A 144 2.40 7.89 -19.25
C HIS A 144 1.71 6.98 -18.22
N ASP A 145 1.04 5.92 -18.65
CA ASP A 145 0.34 5.00 -17.74
C ASP A 145 1.30 4.07 -17.00
N GLN A 146 2.39 3.60 -17.63
CA GLN A 146 3.46 2.88 -16.93
C GLN A 146 4.16 3.76 -15.87
N SER A 147 4.43 5.02 -16.19
CA SER A 147 4.96 5.98 -15.24
C SER A 147 4.02 6.14 -14.03
N LYS A 148 2.72 6.36 -14.28
CA LYS A 148 1.69 6.45 -13.22
C LYS A 148 1.63 5.18 -12.38
N TRP A 149 1.61 3.99 -12.99
CA TRP A 149 1.58 2.72 -12.26
C TRP A 149 2.74 2.60 -11.28
N LYS A 150 3.97 2.87 -11.74
CA LYS A 150 5.17 2.83 -10.88
C LYS A 150 5.05 3.77 -9.69
N ILE A 151 4.50 4.96 -9.90
CA ILE A 151 4.25 5.93 -8.83
C ILE A 151 3.25 5.37 -7.82
N TYR A 152 2.09 4.88 -8.25
CA TYR A 152 1.08 4.34 -7.32
C TYR A 152 1.63 3.14 -6.55
N ARG A 153 2.42 2.28 -7.23
CA ARG A 153 3.12 1.17 -6.61
C ARG A 153 4.01 1.64 -5.48
N ASP A 154 4.89 2.59 -5.75
CA ASP A 154 5.88 3.07 -4.78
C ASP A 154 5.20 3.81 -3.61
N VAL A 155 4.17 4.61 -3.89
CA VAL A 155 3.39 5.33 -2.87
C VAL A 155 2.62 4.38 -1.96
N ILE A 156 1.86 3.43 -2.51
CA ILE A 156 1.07 2.48 -1.71
C ILE A 156 2.02 1.60 -0.90
N TYR A 157 3.11 1.14 -1.51
CA TYR A 157 4.10 0.31 -0.83
C TYR A 157 4.76 1.04 0.34
N ALA A 158 5.15 2.31 0.17
CA ALA A 158 5.70 3.12 1.26
C ALA A 158 4.65 3.43 2.34
N ALA A 159 3.45 3.85 1.93
CA ALA A 159 2.37 4.26 2.84
C ALA A 159 1.87 3.13 3.73
N THR A 160 1.94 1.89 3.23
CA THR A 160 1.51 0.67 3.94
C THR A 160 2.64 -0.07 4.65
N GLN A 161 3.80 0.57 4.88
CA GLN A 161 4.97 -0.09 5.50
C GLN A 161 5.36 -1.40 4.81
N LYS A 162 5.33 -1.41 3.47
CA LYS A 162 5.63 -2.57 2.62
C LYS A 162 4.60 -3.71 2.67
N GLN A 163 3.48 -3.50 3.35
CA GLN A 163 2.44 -4.51 3.49
C GLN A 163 1.58 -4.64 2.23
N PHE A 164 1.36 -3.57 1.48
CA PHE A 164 0.63 -3.61 0.20
C PHE A 164 1.58 -3.25 -0.95
N LYS A 165 1.85 -4.21 -1.83
CA LYS A 165 2.57 -4.01 -3.08
C LYS A 165 1.65 -4.09 -4.31
N LEU A 166 1.69 -3.10 -5.21
CA LEU A 166 1.17 -3.30 -6.57
C LEU A 166 2.18 -4.09 -7.40
N ILE A 167 1.72 -5.09 -8.15
CA ILE A 167 2.57 -5.99 -8.94
C ILE A 167 2.17 -6.02 -10.41
N GLU A 168 3.15 -6.25 -11.27
CA GLU A 168 2.94 -6.44 -12.70
C GLU A 168 2.44 -7.87 -13.01
N GLU A 169 1.84 -8.06 -14.18
CA GLU A 169 1.25 -9.36 -14.55
C GLU A 169 2.29 -10.50 -14.53
N HIS A 170 3.51 -10.24 -15.00
CA HIS A 170 4.60 -11.20 -15.01
C HIS A 170 5.10 -11.57 -13.60
N GLU A 171 4.82 -10.74 -12.59
CA GLU A 171 5.17 -10.99 -11.20
C GLU A 171 4.17 -11.94 -10.52
N ILE A 172 3.00 -12.25 -11.11
CA ILE A 172 1.98 -13.09 -10.46
C ILE A 172 2.47 -14.54 -10.28
N GLU A 173 3.15 -15.09 -11.28
CA GLU A 173 3.53 -16.51 -11.30
C GLU A 173 4.53 -16.88 -10.20
N GLN A 174 5.31 -15.92 -9.69
CA GLN A 174 6.24 -16.15 -8.57
C GLN A 174 5.53 -16.51 -7.25
N TYR A 175 4.22 -16.22 -7.14
CA TYR A 175 3.42 -16.52 -5.96
C TYR A 175 2.59 -17.81 -6.12
N LYS A 176 2.54 -18.37 -7.33
CA LYS A 176 1.86 -19.64 -7.66
C LYS A 176 2.81 -20.83 -7.49
N THR A 177 3.55 -20.85 -6.39
CA THR A 177 4.61 -21.82 -6.12
C THR A 177 4.33 -22.60 -4.84
N GLY A 178 4.79 -23.85 -4.80
CA GLY A 178 4.55 -24.77 -3.67
C GLY A 178 3.37 -25.72 -3.94
N ASP A 179 2.86 -26.31 -2.87
CA ASP A 179 1.80 -27.30 -2.96
C ASP A 179 0.45 -26.62 -3.20
N ILE A 180 -0.25 -27.04 -4.25
CA ILE A 180 -1.60 -26.56 -4.55
C ILE A 180 -2.57 -27.27 -3.62
N LEU A 181 -3.16 -26.53 -2.69
CA LEU A 181 -4.15 -27.05 -1.75
C LEU A 181 -5.58 -26.92 -2.26
N LEU A 182 -5.88 -25.82 -2.95
CA LEU A 182 -7.23 -25.51 -3.42
C LEU A 182 -7.19 -24.78 -4.76
N LYS A 183 -8.14 -25.08 -5.65
CA LYS A 183 -8.48 -24.30 -6.84
C LYS A 183 -9.98 -24.40 -7.10
N GLU A 184 -10.70 -23.30 -6.95
CA GLU A 184 -12.15 -23.25 -7.12
C GLU A 184 -12.58 -22.03 -7.91
N ASN A 185 -13.62 -22.19 -8.73
CA ASN A 185 -14.26 -21.09 -9.43
C ASN A 185 -15.30 -20.40 -8.53
N VAL A 186 -15.53 -19.12 -8.79
CA VAL A 186 -16.46 -18.27 -8.07
C VAL A 186 -17.34 -17.57 -9.10
N ASP A 187 -18.52 -18.12 -9.34
CA ASP A 187 -19.45 -17.66 -10.37
C ASP A 187 -20.76 -17.12 -9.76
N LYS A 188 -21.13 -17.60 -8.56
CA LYS A 188 -22.40 -17.25 -7.89
C LYS A 188 -22.26 -17.17 -6.38
N ARG A 189 -23.26 -16.57 -5.73
CA ARG A 189 -23.24 -16.31 -4.27
C ARG A 189 -23.10 -17.57 -3.42
N GLU A 190 -23.61 -18.70 -3.91
CA GLU A 190 -23.50 -20.00 -3.24
C GLU A 190 -22.05 -20.51 -3.20
N ASP A 191 -21.15 -19.99 -4.05
CA ASP A 191 -19.76 -20.38 -4.07
C ASP A 191 -18.96 -19.74 -2.92
N ILE A 192 -19.45 -18.64 -2.31
CA ILE A 192 -18.80 -18.02 -1.15
C ILE A 192 -18.69 -19.01 0.03
N PRO A 193 -19.80 -19.57 0.56
CA PRO A 193 -19.70 -20.54 1.65
C PRO A 193 -18.96 -21.81 1.23
N LYS A 194 -19.12 -22.28 -0.02
CA LYS A 194 -18.39 -23.44 -0.55
C LYS A 194 -16.87 -23.23 -0.51
N CYS A 195 -16.38 -22.12 -1.05
CA CYS A 195 -14.96 -21.78 -1.04
C CYS A 195 -14.42 -21.63 0.37
N ARG A 196 -15.20 -21.03 1.28
CA ARG A 196 -14.81 -20.88 2.68
C ARG A 196 -14.68 -22.23 3.39
N ASP A 197 -15.60 -23.15 3.16
CA ASP A 197 -15.59 -24.45 3.82
C ASP A 197 -14.47 -25.34 3.26
N LEU A 198 -14.22 -25.33 1.95
CA LEU A 198 -13.07 -26.00 1.34
C LEU A 198 -11.73 -25.41 1.80
N ALA A 199 -11.62 -24.07 1.85
CA ALA A 199 -10.43 -23.40 2.40
C ALA A 199 -10.20 -23.79 3.86
N LYS A 200 -11.26 -23.93 4.65
CA LYS A 200 -11.16 -24.37 6.04
C LYS A 200 -10.59 -25.77 6.16
N GLU A 201 -11.09 -26.72 5.37
CA GLU A 201 -10.63 -28.11 5.37
C GLU A 201 -9.13 -28.18 5.06
N VAL A 202 -8.69 -27.59 3.94
CA VAL A 202 -7.28 -27.68 3.53
C VAL A 202 -6.33 -26.94 4.48
N LEU A 203 -6.74 -25.81 5.05
CA LEU A 203 -5.93 -25.06 6.02
C LEU A 203 -5.82 -25.81 7.36
N GLN A 204 -6.85 -26.56 7.76
CA GLN A 204 -6.79 -27.41 8.94
C GLN A 204 -5.86 -28.62 8.73
N GLU A 205 -5.87 -29.21 7.54
CA GLU A 205 -5.01 -30.35 7.19
C GLU A 205 -3.52 -30.01 7.26
N ILE A 206 -3.12 -28.80 6.84
CA ILE A 206 -1.74 -28.32 6.95
C ILE A 206 -1.39 -27.79 8.36
N GLY A 207 -2.30 -27.88 9.32
CA GLY A 207 -2.01 -27.58 10.73
C GLY A 207 -2.12 -26.10 11.13
N ILE A 208 -2.81 -25.25 10.36
CA ILE A 208 -3.08 -23.88 10.81
C ILE A 208 -3.91 -23.89 12.10
N SER A 209 -3.47 -23.15 13.11
CA SER A 209 -4.12 -23.09 14.41
C SER A 209 -5.54 -22.54 14.31
N SER A 210 -6.41 -22.99 15.20
CA SER A 210 -7.80 -22.51 15.27
C SER A 210 -7.91 -20.99 15.43
N SER A 211 -6.93 -20.34 16.08
CA SER A 211 -6.88 -18.87 16.22
C SER A 211 -6.59 -18.15 14.91
N SER A 212 -5.62 -18.64 14.13
CA SER A 212 -5.24 -18.06 12.83
C SER A 212 -6.31 -18.37 11.77
N LEU A 213 -6.81 -19.61 11.76
CA LEU A 213 -7.79 -20.12 10.80
C LEU A 213 -9.02 -19.24 10.66
N MET A 214 -9.65 -18.83 11.78
CA MET A 214 -10.86 -18.00 11.72
C MET A 214 -10.61 -16.62 11.09
N SER A 215 -9.42 -16.05 11.35
CA SER A 215 -9.02 -14.76 10.77
C SER A 215 -8.74 -14.90 9.27
N TRP A 216 -8.06 -15.96 8.86
CA TRP A 216 -7.78 -16.22 7.45
C TRP A 216 -9.07 -16.45 6.66
N LEU A 217 -9.99 -17.28 7.18
CA LEU A 217 -11.29 -17.53 6.54
C LEU A 217 -12.12 -16.26 6.36
N LEU A 218 -12.04 -15.32 7.29
CA LEU A 218 -12.72 -14.03 7.17
C LEU A 218 -12.15 -13.21 6.00
N VAL A 219 -10.83 -13.11 5.88
CA VAL A 219 -10.13 -12.43 4.78
C VAL A 219 -10.43 -13.08 3.44
N ILE A 220 -10.35 -14.41 3.37
CA ILE A 220 -10.66 -15.19 2.16
C ILE A 220 -12.11 -14.94 1.74
N SER A 221 -13.04 -14.95 2.69
CA SER A 221 -14.47 -14.68 2.40
C SER A 221 -14.67 -13.28 1.85
N GLU A 222 -13.99 -12.27 2.40
CA GLU A 222 -14.07 -10.90 1.89
C GLU A 222 -13.49 -10.80 0.47
N ALA A 223 -12.36 -11.46 0.20
CA ALA A 223 -11.73 -11.47 -1.11
C ALA A 223 -12.60 -12.16 -2.17
N VAL A 224 -13.16 -13.33 -1.84
CA VAL A 224 -14.11 -14.05 -2.71
C VAL A 224 -15.39 -13.24 -2.92
N THR A 225 -15.87 -12.55 -1.89
CA THR A 225 -17.05 -11.67 -2.01
C THR A 225 -16.78 -10.49 -2.95
N ASN A 226 -15.55 -9.97 -3.00
CA ASN A 226 -15.19 -8.87 -3.89
C ASN A 226 -15.28 -9.27 -5.36
N ILE A 227 -15.00 -10.54 -5.71
CA ILE A 227 -15.23 -11.05 -7.08
C ILE A 227 -16.69 -10.80 -7.48
N LEU A 228 -17.64 -11.31 -6.69
CA LEU A 228 -19.07 -11.23 -7.05
C LEU A 228 -19.69 -9.83 -6.91
N LYS A 229 -19.01 -8.91 -6.24
CA LYS A 229 -19.46 -7.51 -6.11
C LYS A 229 -18.97 -6.64 -7.25
N HIS A 230 -17.78 -6.91 -7.77
CA HIS A 230 -17.05 -5.98 -8.62
C HIS A 230 -16.66 -6.56 -9.98
N ALA A 231 -16.82 -7.86 -10.17
CA ALA A 231 -16.44 -8.59 -11.37
C ALA A 231 -17.55 -9.58 -11.78
N ASP A 232 -17.40 -10.16 -12.98
CA ASP A 232 -18.39 -11.09 -13.52
C ASP A 232 -18.24 -12.48 -12.90
N HIS A 233 -17.01 -12.97 -12.83
CA HIS A 233 -16.63 -14.27 -12.27
C HIS A 233 -15.15 -14.26 -11.89
N GLY A 234 -14.70 -15.31 -11.21
CA GLY A 234 -13.31 -15.43 -10.81
C GLY A 234 -12.93 -16.81 -10.31
N LYS A 235 -11.75 -16.90 -9.71
CA LYS A 235 -11.22 -18.11 -9.10
C LYS A 235 -10.45 -17.79 -7.83
N VAL A 236 -10.46 -18.72 -6.90
CA VAL A 236 -9.62 -18.73 -5.71
C VAL A 236 -8.69 -19.93 -5.75
N SER A 237 -7.41 -19.71 -5.42
CA SER A 237 -6.41 -20.77 -5.30
C SER A 237 -5.62 -20.60 -4.01
N ILE A 238 -5.23 -21.71 -3.39
CA ILE A 238 -4.38 -21.71 -2.18
C ILE A 238 -3.11 -22.50 -2.49
N PHE A 239 -1.96 -21.86 -2.29
CA PHE A 239 -0.64 -22.44 -2.44
C PHE A 239 0.09 -22.43 -1.11
N TYR A 240 0.62 -23.57 -0.70
CA TYR A 240 1.35 -23.76 0.54
C TYR A 240 2.85 -23.81 0.29
N GLN A 241 3.61 -23.05 1.09
CA GLN A 241 5.06 -23.09 1.18
C GLN A 241 5.45 -23.20 2.65
N THR A 242 6.74 -23.41 2.93
CA THR A 242 7.25 -23.59 4.30
C THR A 242 6.87 -22.41 5.22
N ASP A 243 7.19 -21.18 4.81
CA ASP A 243 7.02 -19.99 5.67
C ASP A 243 5.69 -19.27 5.43
N TYR A 244 5.14 -19.39 4.21
CA TYR A 244 3.97 -18.65 3.77
C TYR A 244 2.93 -19.53 3.08
N THR A 245 1.66 -19.21 3.32
CA THR A 245 0.53 -19.67 2.51
C THR A 245 0.02 -18.51 1.67
N HIS A 246 -0.01 -18.69 0.35
CA HIS A 246 -0.56 -17.72 -0.59
C HIS A 246 -1.99 -18.08 -0.95
N VAL A 247 -2.92 -17.16 -0.67
CA VAL A 247 -4.27 -17.22 -1.25
C VAL A 247 -4.33 -16.25 -2.41
N ILE A 248 -4.64 -16.77 -3.59
CA ILE A 248 -4.70 -16.02 -4.85
C ILE A 248 -6.15 -15.95 -5.29
N VAL A 249 -6.65 -14.73 -5.48
CA VAL A 249 -8.00 -14.45 -5.96
C VAL A 249 -7.89 -13.69 -7.26
N GLU A 250 -8.34 -14.31 -8.34
CA GLU A 250 -8.30 -13.74 -9.69
C GLU A 250 -9.74 -13.49 -10.14
N ASP A 251 -10.02 -12.29 -10.65
CA ASP A 251 -11.33 -11.92 -11.18
C ASP A 251 -11.25 -11.51 -12.65
N VAL A 252 -12.38 -11.64 -13.34
CA VAL A 252 -12.60 -11.08 -14.69
C VAL A 252 -13.61 -9.95 -14.55
N GLY A 253 -13.12 -8.73 -14.58
CA GLY A 253 -13.91 -7.53 -14.31
C GLY A 253 -13.24 -6.26 -14.84
N PRO A 254 -13.76 -5.07 -14.50
CA PRO A 254 -13.21 -3.79 -14.94
C PRO A 254 -11.87 -3.43 -14.29
N GLY A 255 -11.46 -4.17 -13.25
CA GLY A 255 -10.32 -3.85 -12.42
C GLY A 255 -10.58 -2.69 -11.46
N PHE A 256 -9.54 -2.33 -10.70
CA PHE A 256 -9.50 -1.16 -9.83
C PHE A 256 -8.97 0.07 -10.59
N ASP A 257 -9.62 1.21 -10.34
CA ASP A 257 -9.08 2.51 -10.75
C ASP A 257 -7.88 2.88 -9.87
N LEU A 258 -6.72 3.03 -10.53
CA LEU A 258 -5.45 3.39 -9.88
C LEU A 258 -5.53 4.70 -9.12
N GLU A 259 -6.33 5.66 -9.59
CA GLU A 259 -6.45 6.95 -8.92
C GLU A 259 -7.19 6.84 -7.57
N ASN A 260 -8.10 5.87 -7.46
CA ASN A 260 -8.89 5.63 -6.25
C ASN A 260 -8.22 4.65 -5.28
N LEU A 261 -7.25 3.86 -5.73
CA LEU A 261 -6.55 2.84 -4.94
C LEU A 261 -5.93 3.40 -3.63
N PRO A 262 -5.23 4.55 -3.61
CA PRO A 262 -4.74 5.12 -2.35
C PRO A 262 -5.87 5.42 -1.36
N ASN A 263 -7.02 5.91 -1.83
CA ASN A 263 -8.15 6.21 -0.96
C ASN A 263 -8.77 4.91 -0.42
N MET A 264 -8.95 3.90 -1.27
CA MET A 264 -9.50 2.60 -0.87
C MET A 264 -8.65 1.85 0.17
N THR A 265 -7.35 2.17 0.25
CA THR A 265 -6.36 1.40 1.02
C THR A 265 -5.83 2.16 2.23
N LEU A 266 -5.71 3.48 2.13
CA LEU A 266 -5.12 4.33 3.17
C LEU A 266 -6.18 5.15 3.91
N MET A 267 -7.40 5.32 3.38
CA MET A 267 -8.46 6.03 4.09
C MET A 267 -9.40 5.06 4.81
N SER A 268 -9.31 5.02 6.14
CA SER A 268 -10.30 4.35 6.97
C SER A 268 -11.70 4.89 6.68
N GLY A 269 -12.58 4.03 6.15
CA GLY A 269 -13.97 4.39 5.87
C GLY A 269 -14.25 5.02 4.51
N TYR A 270 -13.26 5.14 3.61
CA TYR A 270 -13.52 5.50 2.22
C TYR A 270 -14.37 4.42 1.55
N SER A 271 -15.52 4.81 1.00
CA SER A 271 -16.51 3.92 0.42
C SER A 271 -17.00 4.54 -0.87
N THR A 272 -16.80 3.84 -1.98
CA THR A 272 -17.37 4.18 -3.28
C THR A 272 -18.80 3.69 -3.33
N LYS A 273 -19.73 4.35 -2.62
CA LYS A 273 -21.20 4.15 -2.57
C LYS A 273 -21.79 2.72 -2.42
N GLU A 274 -21.06 1.61 -2.56
CA GLU A 274 -21.59 0.24 -2.47
C GLU A 274 -20.63 -0.82 -1.86
N SER A 275 -19.36 -0.50 -1.59
CA SER A 275 -18.52 -1.40 -0.78
C SER A 275 -17.53 -0.63 0.10
N LEU A 276 -17.51 -1.04 1.37
CA LEU A 276 -16.61 -0.55 2.40
C LEU A 276 -15.14 -0.71 1.94
N GLY A 277 -14.36 0.37 1.88
CA GLY A 277 -12.89 0.32 1.97
C GLY A 277 -12.36 -0.34 3.26
N GLN A 278 -13.25 -0.90 4.08
CA GLN A 278 -12.90 -1.81 5.18
C GLN A 278 -12.43 -3.18 4.67
N GLY A 279 -12.76 -3.61 3.45
CA GLY A 279 -12.33 -4.91 2.92
C GLY A 279 -10.79 -5.00 2.84
N PHE A 280 -10.16 -4.05 2.13
CA PHE A 280 -8.70 -3.93 2.09
C PHE A 280 -8.09 -3.70 3.47
N THR A 281 -8.70 -2.83 4.28
CA THR A 281 -8.24 -2.57 5.65
C THR A 281 -8.26 -3.84 6.51
N LEU A 282 -9.28 -4.68 6.37
CA LEU A 282 -9.42 -5.95 7.09
C LEU A 282 -8.37 -6.95 6.62
N MET A 283 -8.18 -7.09 5.31
CA MET A 283 -7.15 -7.95 4.73
C MET A 283 -5.78 -7.56 5.26
N MET A 284 -5.42 -6.27 5.16
CA MET A 284 -4.16 -5.73 5.67
C MET A 284 -3.99 -5.88 7.19
N LYS A 285 -5.06 -6.00 7.99
CA LYS A 285 -4.90 -6.25 9.43
C LYS A 285 -4.49 -7.68 9.76
N ILE A 286 -4.64 -8.61 8.82
CA ILE A 286 -4.51 -10.05 9.07
C ILE A 286 -3.35 -10.65 8.27
N VAL A 287 -3.15 -10.23 7.02
CA VAL A 287 -2.10 -10.78 6.15
C VAL A 287 -0.74 -10.17 6.48
N LYS A 288 0.33 -10.96 6.27
CA LYS A 288 1.70 -10.44 6.35
C LYS A 288 1.97 -9.46 5.21
N GLN A 289 1.53 -9.83 4.01
CA GLN A 289 1.66 -9.00 2.82
C GLN A 289 0.48 -9.23 1.88
N MET A 290 0.11 -8.18 1.16
CA MET A 290 -0.93 -8.16 0.14
C MET A 290 -0.33 -7.66 -1.17
N MET A 291 -0.59 -8.37 -2.26
CA MET A 291 -0.22 -7.94 -3.60
C MET A 291 -1.45 -7.76 -4.47
N LEU A 292 -1.46 -6.75 -5.31
CA LEU A 292 -2.53 -6.52 -6.29
C LEU A 292 -1.93 -6.27 -7.68
N HIS A 293 -2.37 -7.08 -8.63
CA HIS A 293 -2.36 -6.72 -10.04
C HIS A 293 -3.78 -6.27 -10.45
N THR A 294 -3.90 -5.25 -11.29
CA THR A 294 -5.19 -4.81 -11.82
C THR A 294 -5.03 -4.25 -13.22
N SER A 295 -5.99 -4.56 -14.09
CA SER A 295 -6.07 -4.04 -15.45
C SER A 295 -7.54 -3.96 -15.89
N SER A 296 -7.80 -3.45 -17.09
CA SER A 296 -9.14 -3.47 -17.68
C SER A 296 -9.69 -4.86 -17.98
N LYS A 297 -8.91 -5.93 -17.76
CA LYS A 297 -9.31 -7.33 -17.94
C LYS A 297 -9.67 -8.03 -16.62
N GLY A 298 -9.44 -7.36 -15.48
CA GLY A 298 -9.68 -7.90 -14.15
C GLY A 298 -8.51 -7.67 -13.21
N SER A 299 -8.62 -8.23 -12.02
CA SER A 299 -7.62 -8.09 -10.96
C SER A 299 -7.12 -9.43 -10.44
N THR A 300 -5.94 -9.40 -9.83
CA THR A 300 -5.38 -10.53 -9.09
C THR A 300 -4.92 -10.04 -7.74
N LEU A 301 -5.61 -10.49 -6.69
CA LEU A 301 -5.29 -10.23 -5.30
C LEU A 301 -4.56 -11.44 -4.70
N ILE A 302 -3.39 -11.22 -4.14
CA ILE A 302 -2.57 -12.26 -3.50
C ILE A 302 -2.43 -11.88 -2.02
N LEU A 303 -2.82 -12.80 -1.16
CA LEU A 303 -2.79 -12.67 0.29
C LEU A 303 -1.73 -13.63 0.83
N ALA A 304 -0.62 -13.09 1.33
CA ALA A 304 0.45 -13.87 1.94
C ALA A 304 0.21 -13.95 3.45
N PHE A 305 -0.05 -15.15 3.94
CA PHE A 305 -0.18 -15.44 5.36
C PHE A 305 1.06 -16.15 5.87
N GLU A 306 1.55 -15.74 7.04
CA GLU A 306 2.67 -16.39 7.72
C GLU A 306 2.16 -17.66 8.42
N ASN A 307 2.79 -18.80 8.15
CA ASN A 307 2.36 -20.07 8.72
C ASN A 307 2.66 -20.11 10.22
N ASP A 308 1.78 -20.77 10.99
CA ASP A 308 1.99 -20.95 12.42
C ASP A 308 3.23 -21.86 12.65
N GLY A 309 4.29 -21.33 13.25
CA GLY A 309 5.54 -22.06 13.51
C GLY A 309 6.78 -21.61 12.72
N SER A 310 6.65 -20.54 11.92
CA SER A 310 7.75 -19.81 11.28
C SER A 310 8.48 -18.87 12.25
#